data_AF-A0A9W8HRQ4-F1
#
_entry.id   AF-A0A9W8HRQ4-F1
#
_cell.length_a   1.000
_cell.length_b   1.000
_cell.length_c   1.000
_cell.angle_alpha   90.00
_cell.angle_beta   90.00
_cell.angle_gamma   90.00
#
_symmetry.space_group_name_H-M   'P 1'
#
loop_
_entity.id
_entity.type
_entity.pdbx_description
1 polymer ?
#
loop_
_entity_poly.entity_id
_entity_poly.type
_entity_poly.pdbx_seq_one_letter_code
_entity_poly.pdbx_strand_id
1 'polypeptide(L)'
;TGLLRSNEVLSRAACELVNLLEPEAHVGHVHTTLGTEQEFFLVDRAMYALRQDLKITGRTLVGQLPPRHQQLEDHYFGRIPSRVMRAISELELECLRLGIPIKTRHNEVAPAQFEVAPIFEEASVAVDHNLLTMDVLHKVAHRHNLRVLYHEKPFKGVNGSGKHCNWAIATDRGENLLDPTVRPETNYRFILFLLAVLRALQEHAPLLRVAISSSSNEHRLGAQEAPPGIISAFLGDQLNEVLNAIEEDRPLKNFSVPQFQSIKVGGTVLDVKVAALPHIARDLTDRNRTSPFAFTGNKFEFRAVGSKQSPSFPVTVLNCAVTAAVHEITDSLRAQMGSKPRLSDEDKLAVIRKFITMTKSVRFEGDNYSAEWVAEAERRGLPNIRSAPEAFTYLLKEKHLTMLTRTTGIFSEGELRSRYHILNERYAKDVIIEAETLKTIVGQQILPAAFEYRKFLAESA
;
A
#
# COMPACT_ATOMS: atom_id res chain seq x y z
N THR A 1 -4.13 21.54 4.12
CA THR A 1 -3.94 20.29 4.89
C THR A 1 -2.64 19.63 4.45
N GLY A 2 -2.12 18.64 5.21
CA GLY A 2 -0.81 18.01 4.91
C GLY A 2 -0.72 17.41 3.50
N LEU A 3 -1.78 16.73 3.04
CA LEU A 3 -1.83 16.14 1.71
C LEU A 3 -1.73 17.17 0.59
N LEU A 4 -2.55 18.24 0.63
CA LEU A 4 -2.53 19.29 -0.38
C LEU A 4 -1.16 19.98 -0.46
N ARG A 5 -0.56 20.30 0.69
CA ARG A 5 0.80 20.86 0.74
C ARG A 5 1.83 19.89 0.15
N SER A 6 1.69 18.59 0.43
CA SER A 6 2.60 17.57 -0.12
C SER A 6 2.48 17.40 -1.64
N ASN A 7 1.27 17.50 -2.19
CA ASN A 7 1.04 17.43 -3.63
C ASN A 7 1.69 18.63 -4.32
N GLU A 8 1.54 19.84 -3.76
CA GLU A 8 2.11 21.05 -4.34
C GLU A 8 3.64 21.06 -4.29
N VAL A 9 4.22 20.63 -3.17
CA VAL A 9 5.68 20.55 -3.01
C VAL A 9 6.28 19.50 -3.95
N LEU A 10 5.65 18.32 -4.06
CA LEU A 10 6.07 17.30 -5.02
C LEU A 10 5.90 17.77 -6.46
N SER A 11 4.80 18.47 -6.78
CA SER A 11 4.58 19.02 -8.12
C SER A 11 5.70 19.95 -8.52
N ARG A 12 6.12 20.89 -7.65
CA ARG A 12 7.19 21.84 -7.94
C ARG A 12 8.52 21.11 -8.18
N ALA A 13 8.89 20.19 -7.29
CA ALA A 13 10.11 19.41 -7.42
C ALA A 13 10.13 18.53 -8.69
N ALA A 14 9.00 17.89 -9.01
CA ALA A 14 8.87 17.08 -10.23
C ALA A 14 8.93 17.94 -11.50
N CYS A 15 8.25 19.09 -11.53
CA CYS A 15 8.35 20.06 -12.63
C CYS A 15 9.79 20.53 -12.86
N GLU A 16 10.53 20.86 -11.79
CA GLU A 16 11.94 21.24 -11.89
C GLU A 16 12.79 20.14 -12.52
N LEU A 17 12.61 18.89 -12.09
CA LEU A 17 13.35 17.75 -12.64
C LEU A 17 12.98 17.50 -14.11
N VAL A 18 11.69 17.51 -14.45
CA VAL A 18 11.24 17.30 -15.84
C VAL A 18 11.75 18.41 -16.75
N ASN A 19 11.63 19.67 -16.36
CA ASN A 19 12.10 20.80 -17.17
C ASN A 19 13.65 20.83 -17.28
N LEU A 20 14.38 20.26 -16.32
CA LEU A 20 15.83 20.08 -16.41
C LEU A 20 16.22 19.01 -17.44
N LEU A 21 15.45 17.93 -17.53
CA LEU A 21 15.70 16.83 -18.47
C LEU A 21 15.22 17.15 -19.90
N GLU A 22 14.04 17.76 -19.99
CA GLU A 22 13.29 18.02 -21.20
C GLU A 22 12.77 19.48 -21.20
N PRO A 23 13.63 20.49 -21.48
CA PRO A 23 13.22 21.90 -21.44
C PRO A 23 12.05 22.25 -22.37
N GLU A 24 11.91 21.50 -23.47
CA GLU A 24 10.86 21.64 -24.49
C GLU A 24 9.48 21.14 -23.99
N ALA A 25 9.44 20.32 -22.93
CA ALA A 25 8.20 19.69 -22.47
C ALA A 25 7.23 20.71 -21.82
N HIS A 26 7.75 21.85 -21.33
CA HIS A 26 6.99 22.93 -20.72
C HIS A 26 5.89 22.43 -19.79
N VAL A 27 6.27 21.62 -18.79
CA VAL A 27 5.35 21.04 -17.81
C VAL A 27 5.15 22.06 -16.69
N GLY A 28 3.92 22.58 -16.59
CA GLY A 28 3.56 23.61 -15.62
C GLY A 28 3.13 23.04 -14.27
N HIS A 29 2.56 21.84 -14.29
CA HIS A 29 2.08 21.17 -13.09
C HIS A 29 2.18 19.64 -13.19
N VAL A 30 2.31 19.00 -12.03
CA VAL A 30 2.40 17.54 -11.90
C VAL A 30 1.47 17.10 -10.77
N HIS A 31 0.50 16.26 -11.08
CA HIS A 31 -0.46 15.72 -10.13
C HIS A 31 -0.04 14.33 -9.64
N THR A 32 -0.25 14.05 -8.37
CA THR A 32 -0.21 12.68 -7.86
C THR A 32 -1.56 12.01 -8.05
N THR A 33 -1.58 10.79 -8.56
CA THR A 33 -2.80 9.99 -8.68
C THR A 33 -2.84 8.90 -7.62
N LEU A 34 -4.05 8.52 -7.21
CA LEU A 34 -4.28 7.48 -6.21
C LEU A 34 -5.50 6.63 -6.57
N GLY A 35 -5.34 5.31 -6.57
CA GLY A 35 -6.43 4.34 -6.55
C GLY A 35 -6.42 3.57 -5.24
N THR A 36 -7.51 3.62 -4.47
CA THR A 36 -7.60 2.92 -3.18
C THR A 36 -8.43 1.65 -3.30
N GLU A 37 -7.81 0.49 -3.08
CA GLU A 37 -8.51 -0.79 -2.94
C GLU A 37 -8.98 -0.90 -1.49
N GLN A 38 -10.28 -0.86 -1.24
CA GLN A 38 -10.85 -0.87 0.10
C GLN A 38 -11.36 -2.26 0.46
N GLU A 39 -10.62 -2.96 1.30
CA GLU A 39 -11.08 -4.21 1.90
C GLU A 39 -11.88 -3.97 3.18
N PHE A 40 -12.84 -4.85 3.44
CA PHE A 40 -13.67 -4.83 4.64
C PHE A 40 -14.37 -6.17 4.86
N PHE A 41 -14.88 -6.38 6.07
CA PHE A 41 -15.79 -7.50 6.36
C PHE A 41 -17.24 -7.04 6.45
N LEU A 42 -18.18 -7.86 5.96
CA LEU A 42 -19.62 -7.68 6.20
C LEU A 42 -20.17 -8.84 7.01
N VAL A 43 -20.64 -8.53 8.22
CA VAL A 43 -21.23 -9.52 9.12
C VAL A 43 -22.71 -9.26 9.32
N ASP A 44 -23.46 -10.31 9.68
CA ASP A 44 -24.85 -10.15 10.08
C ASP A 44 -24.96 -9.25 11.31
N ARG A 45 -25.85 -8.26 11.25
CA ARG A 45 -25.99 -7.27 12.32
C ARG A 45 -26.50 -7.88 13.63
N ALA A 46 -27.34 -8.91 13.59
CA ALA A 46 -27.81 -9.59 14.80
C ALA A 46 -26.65 -10.35 15.46
N MET A 47 -25.81 -11.03 14.67
CA MET A 47 -24.63 -11.71 15.21
C MET A 47 -23.60 -10.74 15.78
N TYR A 48 -23.37 -9.61 15.09
CA TYR A 48 -22.58 -8.50 15.63
C TYR A 48 -23.18 -7.97 16.93
N ALA A 49 -24.52 -7.95 17.03
CA ALA A 49 -25.20 -7.46 18.22
C ALA A 49 -24.93 -8.33 19.46
N LEU A 50 -24.69 -9.62 19.29
CA LEU A 50 -24.39 -10.57 20.36
C LEU A 50 -22.93 -10.51 20.84
N ARG A 51 -22.04 -9.86 20.09
CA ARG A 51 -20.60 -9.81 20.36
C ARG A 51 -20.18 -8.44 20.87
N GLN A 52 -20.10 -8.32 22.20
CA GLN A 52 -19.71 -7.08 22.86
C GLN A 52 -18.28 -6.64 22.48
N ASP A 53 -17.35 -7.58 22.35
CA ASP A 53 -15.99 -7.28 21.89
C ASP A 53 -15.98 -6.66 20.49
N LEU A 54 -16.66 -7.30 19.51
CA LEU A 54 -16.76 -6.73 18.16
C LEU A 54 -17.40 -5.33 18.13
N LYS A 55 -18.35 -5.05 19.03
CA LYS A 55 -18.96 -3.73 19.14
C LYS A 55 -18.01 -2.65 19.63
N ILE A 56 -17.28 -2.97 20.70
CA ILE A 56 -16.49 -1.98 21.43
C ILE A 56 -15.12 -1.78 20.77
N THR A 57 -14.48 -2.87 20.35
CA THR A 57 -13.10 -2.85 19.84
C THR A 57 -13.02 -2.95 18.31
N GLY A 58 -14.09 -3.43 17.66
CA GLY A 58 -14.11 -3.67 16.22
C GLY A 58 -13.46 -5.01 15.81
N ARG A 59 -12.99 -5.81 16.78
CA ARG A 59 -12.41 -7.14 16.57
C ARG A 59 -12.86 -8.15 17.62
N THR A 60 -12.73 -9.43 17.33
CA THR A 60 -12.91 -10.47 18.34
C THR A 60 -11.68 -10.52 19.25
N LEU A 61 -11.89 -10.46 20.57
CA LEU A 61 -10.83 -10.62 21.58
C LEU A 61 -10.70 -12.07 22.04
N VAL A 62 -11.80 -12.81 21.99
CA VAL A 62 -11.91 -14.22 22.35
C VAL A 62 -12.67 -14.97 21.26
N GLY A 63 -12.34 -16.25 21.06
CA GLY A 63 -13.03 -17.11 20.11
C GLY A 63 -12.14 -18.24 19.60
N GLN A 64 -12.76 -19.39 19.36
CA GLN A 64 -12.14 -20.55 18.72
C GLN A 64 -12.41 -20.51 17.22
N LEU A 65 -11.46 -20.99 16.43
CA LEU A 65 -11.65 -21.17 14.99
C LEU A 65 -12.66 -22.29 14.71
N PRO A 66 -13.64 -22.08 13.80
CA PRO A 66 -14.53 -23.15 13.38
C PRO A 66 -13.76 -24.23 12.58
N PRO A 67 -14.28 -25.48 12.54
CA PRO A 67 -13.63 -26.58 11.80
C PRO A 67 -13.37 -26.25 10.32
N ARG A 68 -14.28 -25.49 9.68
CA ARG A 68 -14.06 -24.87 8.36
C ARG A 68 -14.00 -23.36 8.54
N HIS A 69 -12.84 -22.78 8.23
CA HIS A 69 -12.63 -21.34 8.11
C HIS A 69 -12.05 -21.02 6.72
N GLN A 70 -10.77 -20.67 6.61
CA GLN A 70 -10.10 -20.26 5.38
C GLN A 70 -9.14 -21.33 4.80
N GLN A 71 -9.17 -22.56 5.31
CA GLN A 71 -8.20 -23.60 4.97
C GLN A 71 -8.17 -24.00 3.48
N LEU A 72 -9.26 -23.74 2.74
CA LEU A 72 -9.39 -24.12 1.34
C LEU A 72 -9.05 -22.98 0.37
N GLU A 73 -8.86 -21.75 0.87
CA GLU A 73 -8.64 -20.54 0.06
C GLU A 73 -9.68 -20.36 -1.09
N ASP A 74 -10.86 -20.96 -0.95
CA ASP A 74 -11.89 -21.12 -1.98
C ASP A 74 -12.83 -19.91 -2.11
N HIS A 75 -12.59 -18.88 -1.29
CA HIS A 75 -13.45 -17.70 -1.22
C HIS A 75 -13.06 -16.62 -2.23
N TYR A 76 -11.79 -16.55 -2.63
CA TYR A 76 -11.30 -15.55 -3.56
C TYR A 76 -11.95 -15.73 -4.93
N PHE A 77 -12.62 -14.68 -5.43
CA PHE A 77 -13.49 -14.74 -6.63
C PHE A 77 -14.61 -15.80 -6.58
N GLY A 78 -14.98 -16.28 -5.40
CA GLY A 78 -16.15 -17.15 -5.21
C GLY A 78 -17.48 -16.42 -5.42
N ARG A 79 -18.60 -17.13 -5.25
CA ARG A 79 -19.93 -16.52 -5.34
C ARG A 79 -20.21 -15.58 -4.15
N ILE A 80 -20.52 -14.31 -4.43
CA ILE A 80 -20.94 -13.35 -3.39
C ILE A 80 -22.36 -13.72 -2.90
N PRO A 81 -22.61 -13.82 -1.58
CA PRO A 81 -23.95 -14.05 -1.04
C PRO A 81 -24.95 -12.98 -1.49
N SER A 82 -26.19 -13.39 -1.82
CA SER A 82 -27.20 -12.50 -2.43
C SER A 82 -27.50 -11.24 -1.61
N ARG A 83 -27.55 -11.35 -0.27
CA ARG A 83 -27.75 -10.19 0.63
C ARG A 83 -26.59 -9.21 0.59
N VAL A 84 -25.35 -9.71 0.54
CA VAL A 84 -24.16 -8.87 0.43
C VAL A 84 -24.08 -8.22 -0.95
N MET A 85 -24.34 -9.00 -2.00
CA MET A 85 -24.40 -8.55 -3.38
C MET A 85 -25.40 -7.39 -3.56
N ARG A 86 -26.58 -7.47 -2.93
CA ARG A 86 -27.56 -6.36 -2.91
C ARG A 86 -27.03 -5.11 -2.20
N ALA A 87 -26.38 -5.29 -1.04
CA ALA A 87 -25.78 -4.18 -0.32
C ALA A 87 -24.66 -3.50 -1.13
N ILE A 88 -23.75 -4.28 -1.74
CA ILE A 88 -22.68 -3.72 -2.56
C ILE A 88 -23.23 -3.03 -3.82
N SER A 89 -24.28 -3.56 -4.46
CA SER A 89 -24.88 -2.87 -5.61
C SER A 89 -25.61 -1.58 -5.24
N GLU A 90 -26.18 -1.49 -4.04
CA GLU A 90 -26.71 -0.22 -3.55
C GLU A 90 -25.58 0.76 -3.22
N LEU A 91 -24.47 0.29 -2.64
CA LEU A 91 -23.25 1.09 -2.45
C LEU A 91 -22.77 1.67 -3.78
N GLU A 92 -22.63 0.84 -4.82
CA GLU A 92 -22.19 1.28 -6.16
C GLU A 92 -23.10 2.39 -6.70
N LEU A 93 -24.42 2.25 -6.56
CA LEU A 93 -25.39 3.23 -7.02
C LEU A 93 -25.28 4.56 -6.24
N GLU A 94 -25.16 4.51 -4.92
CA GLU A 94 -25.01 5.72 -4.10
C GLU A 94 -23.64 6.39 -4.33
N CYS A 95 -22.57 5.62 -4.47
CA CYS A 95 -21.25 6.12 -4.85
C CYS A 95 -21.27 6.82 -6.21
N LEU A 96 -21.94 6.22 -7.21
CA LEU A 96 -22.09 6.81 -8.54
C LEU A 96 -22.82 8.17 -8.49
N ARG A 97 -23.87 8.30 -7.66
CA ARG A 97 -24.57 9.59 -7.44
C ARG A 97 -23.69 10.65 -6.82
N LEU A 98 -22.70 10.24 -6.03
CA LEU A 98 -21.72 11.11 -5.38
C LEU A 98 -20.50 11.39 -6.27
N GLY A 99 -20.45 10.83 -7.48
CA GLY A 99 -19.32 11.00 -8.41
C GLY A 99 -18.14 10.05 -8.17
N ILE A 100 -18.29 9.07 -7.27
CA ILE A 100 -17.22 8.11 -6.94
C ILE A 100 -17.22 6.96 -7.98
N PRO A 101 -16.13 6.77 -8.74
CA PRO A 101 -16.11 5.87 -9.88
C PRO A 101 -15.75 4.42 -9.48
N ILE A 102 -16.58 3.77 -8.65
CA ILE A 102 -16.38 2.35 -8.27
C ILE A 102 -16.34 1.49 -9.54
N LYS A 103 -15.26 0.72 -9.71
CA LYS A 103 -15.00 -0.07 -10.92
C LYS A 103 -15.05 -1.57 -10.67
N THR A 104 -14.46 -2.02 -9.57
CA THR A 104 -14.33 -3.45 -9.25
C THR A 104 -14.91 -3.74 -7.87
N ARG A 105 -15.36 -4.99 -7.73
CA ARG A 105 -15.75 -5.60 -6.47
C ARG A 105 -15.58 -7.11 -6.55
N HIS A 106 -15.17 -7.73 -5.46
CA HIS A 106 -15.06 -9.18 -5.36
C HIS A 106 -15.08 -9.65 -3.90
N ASN A 107 -15.20 -10.96 -3.74
CA ASN A 107 -14.83 -11.62 -2.49
C ASN A 107 -13.31 -11.57 -2.33
N GLU A 108 -12.89 -11.39 -1.11
CA GLU A 108 -11.50 -11.56 -0.70
C GLU A 108 -11.24 -12.99 -0.21
N VAL A 109 -10.01 -13.27 0.22
CA VAL A 109 -9.58 -14.62 0.62
C VAL A 109 -10.29 -15.09 1.91
N ALA A 110 -10.56 -14.20 2.88
CA ALA A 110 -11.25 -14.62 4.10
C ALA A 110 -12.78 -14.70 3.93
N PRO A 111 -13.46 -15.59 4.68
CA PRO A 111 -14.91 -15.65 4.70
C PRO A 111 -15.52 -14.31 5.10
N ALA A 112 -16.51 -13.84 4.33
CA ALA A 112 -17.19 -12.56 4.53
C ALA A 112 -16.28 -11.31 4.46
N GLN A 113 -15.10 -11.44 3.84
CA GLN A 113 -14.26 -10.34 3.41
C GLN A 113 -14.56 -9.99 1.96
N PHE A 114 -14.60 -8.70 1.66
CA PHE A 114 -14.91 -8.17 0.34
C PHE A 114 -14.00 -6.97 0.05
N GLU A 115 -13.85 -6.65 -1.22
CA GLU A 115 -13.13 -5.47 -1.69
C GLU A 115 -14.02 -4.66 -2.65
N VAL A 116 -13.85 -3.33 -2.60
CA VAL A 116 -14.28 -2.43 -3.67
C VAL A 116 -13.13 -1.49 -4.04
N ALA A 117 -12.94 -1.25 -5.34
CA ALA A 117 -11.93 -0.29 -5.80
C ALA A 117 -12.52 0.66 -6.87
N PRO A 118 -12.31 1.98 -6.75
CA PRO A 118 -12.62 2.93 -7.79
C PRO A 118 -11.52 3.00 -8.85
N ILE A 119 -11.83 3.63 -9.98
CA ILE A 119 -10.80 4.14 -10.89
C ILE A 119 -9.92 5.14 -10.12
N PHE A 120 -8.62 5.16 -10.41
CA PHE A 120 -7.73 6.14 -9.78
C PHE A 120 -8.14 7.57 -10.15
N GLU A 121 -7.90 8.49 -9.23
CA GLU A 121 -8.20 9.92 -9.39
C GLU A 121 -6.99 10.74 -8.91
N GLU A 122 -7.06 12.07 -8.97
CA GLU A 122 -6.10 12.91 -8.26
C GLU A 122 -6.11 12.53 -6.77
N ALA A 123 -4.95 12.42 -6.14
CA ALA A 123 -4.81 11.87 -4.79
C ALA A 123 -5.69 12.58 -3.75
N SER A 124 -5.86 13.89 -3.86
CA SER A 124 -6.74 14.67 -2.98
C SER A 124 -8.19 14.18 -3.05
N VAL A 125 -8.74 14.10 -4.27
CA VAL A 125 -10.09 13.61 -4.58
C VAL A 125 -10.25 12.14 -4.19
N ALA A 126 -9.30 11.29 -4.55
CA ALA A 126 -9.33 9.87 -4.25
C ALA A 126 -9.40 9.59 -2.73
N VAL A 127 -8.69 10.38 -1.91
CA VAL A 127 -8.77 10.28 -0.45
C VAL A 127 -10.17 10.65 0.05
N ASP A 128 -10.75 11.74 -0.44
CA ASP A 128 -12.09 12.19 -0.05
C ASP A 128 -13.16 11.17 -0.48
N HIS A 129 -13.07 10.68 -1.72
CA HIS A 129 -13.93 9.63 -2.26
C HIS A 129 -13.80 8.31 -1.49
N ASN A 130 -12.60 7.91 -1.05
CA ASN A 130 -12.42 6.73 -0.20
C ASN A 130 -13.15 6.90 1.14
N LEU A 131 -12.98 8.03 1.82
CA LEU A 131 -13.63 8.29 3.11
C LEU A 131 -15.16 8.34 2.96
N LEU A 132 -15.66 8.93 1.89
CA LEU A 132 -17.09 8.97 1.58
C LEU A 132 -17.63 7.58 1.25
N THR A 133 -16.88 6.75 0.49
CA THR A 133 -17.24 5.35 0.22
C THR A 133 -17.40 4.56 1.52
N MET A 134 -16.49 4.75 2.49
CA MET A 134 -16.57 4.08 3.79
C MET A 134 -17.83 4.50 4.57
N ASP A 135 -18.19 5.79 4.57
CA ASP A 135 -19.41 6.28 5.23
C ASP A 135 -20.69 5.76 4.54
N VAL A 136 -20.74 5.79 3.21
CA VAL A 136 -21.86 5.27 2.42
C VAL A 136 -22.03 3.77 2.66
N LEU A 137 -20.95 2.99 2.61
CA LEU A 137 -20.98 1.54 2.88
C LEU A 137 -21.47 1.25 4.30
N HIS A 138 -21.05 2.04 5.30
CA HIS A 138 -21.58 1.89 6.66
C HIS A 138 -23.10 2.10 6.72
N LYS A 139 -23.64 3.12 6.04
CA LYS A 139 -25.08 3.40 5.98
C LYS A 139 -25.85 2.34 5.18
N VAL A 140 -25.33 1.92 4.02
CA VAL A 140 -25.93 0.90 3.16
C VAL A 140 -25.95 -0.45 3.89
N ALA A 141 -24.83 -0.88 4.48
CA ALA A 141 -24.77 -2.12 5.25
C ALA A 141 -25.86 -2.17 6.33
N HIS A 142 -26.07 -1.06 7.04
CA HIS A 142 -27.11 -0.96 8.06
C HIS A 142 -28.53 -1.20 7.52
N ARG A 143 -28.87 -0.64 6.33
CA ARG A 143 -30.17 -0.85 5.67
C ARG A 143 -30.40 -2.31 5.26
N HIS A 144 -29.33 -3.05 4.97
CA HIS A 144 -29.36 -4.47 4.60
C HIS A 144 -29.21 -5.43 5.79
N ASN A 145 -29.36 -4.94 7.03
CA ASN A 145 -29.15 -5.73 8.26
C ASN A 145 -27.75 -6.37 8.34
N LEU A 146 -26.76 -5.68 7.79
CA LEU A 146 -25.35 -6.02 7.87
C LEU A 146 -24.60 -4.98 8.70
N ARG A 147 -23.41 -5.35 9.16
CA ARG A 147 -22.45 -4.46 9.79
C ARG A 147 -21.13 -4.57 9.04
N VAL A 148 -20.61 -3.43 8.59
CA VAL A 148 -19.26 -3.35 8.04
C VAL A 148 -18.24 -3.26 9.17
N LEU A 149 -17.14 -4.00 9.04
CA LEU A 149 -15.97 -3.94 9.91
C LEU A 149 -14.76 -3.53 9.07
N TYR A 150 -14.18 -2.38 9.42
CA TYR A 150 -12.94 -1.87 8.81
C TYR A 150 -11.69 -2.19 9.63
N HIS A 151 -11.82 -2.88 10.76
CA HIS A 151 -10.67 -3.24 11.57
C HIS A 151 -9.73 -4.14 10.75
N GLU A 152 -8.43 -3.86 10.76
CA GLU A 152 -7.43 -4.53 9.91
C GLU A 152 -7.30 -6.03 10.20
N LYS A 153 -7.59 -6.46 11.43
CA LYS A 153 -7.67 -7.87 11.81
C LYS A 153 -8.91 -8.15 12.69
N PRO A 154 -10.13 -8.23 12.13
CA PRO A 154 -11.34 -8.39 12.93
C PRO A 154 -11.44 -9.79 13.56
N PHE A 155 -10.94 -10.81 12.84
CA PHE A 155 -10.97 -12.22 13.26
C PHE A 155 -9.55 -12.80 13.27
N LYS A 156 -9.21 -13.54 14.33
CA LYS A 156 -7.91 -14.23 14.43
C LYS A 156 -7.91 -15.47 13.52
N GLY A 157 -6.80 -15.73 12.83
CA GLY A 157 -6.57 -16.95 12.04
C GLY A 157 -7.07 -16.91 10.60
N VAL A 158 -7.65 -15.81 10.14
CA VAL A 158 -8.05 -15.56 8.74
C VAL A 158 -7.41 -14.26 8.25
N ASN A 159 -7.34 -14.03 6.93
CA ASN A 159 -6.73 -12.84 6.33
C ASN A 159 -7.28 -11.54 6.97
N GLY A 160 -6.41 -10.55 7.05
CA GLY A 160 -6.78 -9.21 7.52
C GLY A 160 -7.23 -8.34 6.35
N SER A 161 -7.80 -7.17 6.66
CA SER A 161 -8.24 -6.19 5.66
C SER A 161 -7.22 -5.09 5.45
N GLY A 162 -6.73 -4.94 4.22
CA GLY A 162 -5.85 -3.86 3.76
C GLY A 162 -6.57 -2.66 3.17
N LYS A 163 -5.80 -1.61 2.86
CA LYS A 163 -6.20 -0.57 1.90
C LYS A 163 -5.07 -0.31 0.94
N HIS A 164 -4.97 -1.06 -0.15
CA HIS A 164 -3.87 -0.86 -1.08
C HIS A 164 -3.99 0.50 -1.75
N CYS A 165 -2.89 1.24 -1.72
CA CYS A 165 -2.81 2.58 -2.29
C CYS A 165 -1.96 2.54 -3.55
N ASN A 166 -2.62 2.47 -4.71
CA ASN A 166 -2.00 2.54 -6.02
C ASN A 166 -1.64 3.99 -6.33
N TRP A 167 -0.38 4.35 -6.13
CA TRP A 167 0.14 5.71 -6.25
C TRP A 167 0.98 5.87 -7.52
N ALA A 168 0.75 6.96 -8.24
CA ALA A 168 1.59 7.37 -9.36
C ALA A 168 1.68 8.90 -9.47
N ILE A 169 2.50 9.37 -10.42
CA ILE A 169 2.72 10.79 -10.69
C ILE A 169 2.50 11.04 -12.18
N ALA A 170 1.66 12.01 -12.52
CA ALA A 170 1.34 12.37 -13.90
C ALA A 170 1.49 13.88 -14.15
N THR A 171 1.94 14.26 -15.33
CA THR A 171 2.01 15.68 -15.74
C THR A 171 0.62 16.22 -16.05
N ASP A 172 0.47 17.54 -16.07
CA ASP A 172 -0.71 18.27 -16.56
C ASP A 172 -1.08 17.94 -18.02
N ARG A 173 -0.14 17.38 -18.79
CA ARG A 173 -0.36 16.85 -20.15
C ARG A 173 -0.88 15.41 -20.19
N GLY A 174 -1.03 14.76 -19.03
CA GLY A 174 -1.51 13.37 -18.90
C GLY A 174 -0.42 12.31 -19.04
N GLU A 175 0.86 12.69 -19.05
CA GLU A 175 1.97 11.73 -19.16
C GLU A 175 2.30 11.15 -17.78
N ASN A 176 2.28 9.83 -17.65
CA ASN A 176 2.68 9.15 -16.43
C ASN A 176 4.21 9.06 -16.33
N LEU A 177 4.78 9.63 -15.27
CA LEU A 177 6.22 9.68 -15.03
C LEU A 177 6.79 8.33 -14.53
N LEU A 178 5.90 7.41 -14.15
CA LEU A 178 6.22 6.03 -13.76
C LEU A 178 5.89 5.01 -14.86
N ASP A 179 5.61 5.44 -16.09
CA ASP A 179 5.44 4.54 -17.22
C ASP A 179 6.82 4.15 -17.82
N PRO A 180 7.19 2.86 -17.82
CA PRO A 180 8.44 2.38 -18.38
C PRO A 180 8.52 2.55 -19.90
N THR A 181 7.40 2.74 -20.60
CA THR A 181 7.28 2.71 -22.07
C THR A 181 7.78 1.40 -22.69
N VAL A 182 7.88 1.33 -24.02
CA VAL A 182 8.34 0.14 -24.75
C VAL A 182 9.84 -0.14 -24.52
N ARG A 183 10.65 0.91 -24.31
CA ARG A 183 12.11 0.83 -24.13
C ARG A 183 12.54 1.55 -22.84
N PRO A 184 12.35 0.93 -21.66
CA PRO A 184 12.64 1.55 -20.38
C PRO A 184 14.11 1.96 -20.23
N GLU A 185 15.04 1.24 -20.85
CA GLU A 185 16.48 1.51 -20.81
C GLU A 185 16.88 2.85 -21.44
N THR A 186 16.05 3.37 -22.35
CA THR A 186 16.25 4.68 -23.00
C THR A 186 15.42 5.80 -22.37
N ASN A 187 14.47 5.46 -21.49
CA ASN A 187 13.60 6.42 -20.85
C ASN A 187 14.24 6.92 -19.54
N TYR A 188 15.20 7.83 -19.67
CA TYR A 188 15.91 8.41 -18.52
C TYR A 188 14.97 9.12 -17.53
N ARG A 189 13.90 9.75 -18.03
CA ARG A 189 12.87 10.38 -17.21
C ARG A 189 12.24 9.36 -16.26
N PHE A 190 11.73 8.26 -16.81
CA PHE A 190 11.17 7.16 -16.02
C PHE A 190 12.19 6.59 -15.01
N ILE A 191 13.42 6.30 -15.45
CA ILE A 191 14.45 5.71 -14.58
C ILE A 191 14.76 6.64 -13.40
N LEU A 192 14.86 7.95 -13.62
CA LEU A 192 15.14 8.92 -12.57
C LEU A 192 13.99 9.01 -11.56
N PHE A 193 12.73 9.03 -12.01
CA PHE A 193 11.58 8.99 -11.10
C PHE A 193 11.46 7.65 -10.36
N LEU A 194 11.74 6.54 -11.03
CA LEU A 194 11.80 5.21 -10.41
C LEU A 194 12.85 5.18 -9.29
N LEU A 195 14.06 5.69 -9.56
CA LEU A 195 15.14 5.79 -8.58
C LEU A 195 14.82 6.76 -7.45
N ALA A 196 14.11 7.86 -7.73
CA ALA A 196 13.63 8.77 -6.70
C ALA A 196 12.72 8.07 -5.69
N VAL A 197 11.79 7.25 -6.18
CA VAL A 197 10.91 6.45 -5.31
C VAL A 197 11.73 5.44 -4.51
N LEU A 198 12.63 4.68 -5.14
CA LEU A 198 13.48 3.72 -4.43
C LEU A 198 14.36 4.39 -3.37
N ARG A 199 14.91 5.57 -3.67
CA ARG A 199 15.72 6.36 -2.73
C ARG A 199 14.88 6.86 -1.57
N ALA A 200 13.65 7.29 -1.82
CA ALA A 200 12.70 7.68 -0.78
C ALA A 200 12.39 6.51 0.17
N LEU A 201 12.16 5.31 -0.36
CA LEU A 201 11.92 4.11 0.44
C LEU A 201 13.15 3.75 1.28
N GLN A 202 14.34 3.77 0.68
CA GLN A 202 15.59 3.46 1.40
C GLN A 202 15.85 4.42 2.56
N GLU A 203 15.79 5.74 2.29
CA GLU A 203 16.24 6.75 3.23
C GLU A 203 15.20 7.03 4.34
N HIS A 204 13.92 6.84 4.01
CA HIS A 204 12.77 7.18 4.85
C HIS A 204 11.84 6.00 5.17
N ALA A 205 12.32 4.76 5.01
CA ALA A 205 11.61 3.53 5.41
C ALA A 205 10.98 3.63 6.82
N PRO A 206 11.68 4.09 7.88
CA PRO A 206 11.07 4.25 9.20
C PRO A 206 9.85 5.16 9.21
N LEU A 207 9.88 6.25 8.43
CA LEU A 207 8.81 7.22 8.40
C LEU A 207 7.57 6.66 7.68
N LEU A 208 7.77 5.91 6.60
CA LEU A 208 6.69 5.17 5.93
C LEU A 208 6.09 4.11 6.86
N ARG A 209 6.93 3.44 7.65
CA ARG A 209 6.49 2.52 8.70
C ARG A 209 5.67 3.23 9.78
N VAL A 210 6.01 4.47 10.16
CA VAL A 210 5.17 5.28 11.06
C VAL A 210 3.81 5.58 10.45
N ALA A 211 3.78 5.92 9.16
CA ALA A 211 2.56 6.36 8.49
C ALA A 211 1.45 5.31 8.44
N ILE A 212 1.83 4.03 8.55
CA ILE A 212 0.92 2.88 8.58
C ILE A 212 0.73 2.28 9.98
N SER A 213 1.43 2.80 11.00
CA SER A 213 1.39 2.24 12.36
C SER A 213 0.08 2.59 13.06
N SER A 214 -0.66 1.57 13.49
CA SER A 214 -1.78 1.68 14.41
C SER A 214 -1.91 0.40 15.23
N SER A 215 -2.60 0.49 16.39
CA SER A 215 -2.95 -0.66 17.22
C SER A 215 -3.59 -1.79 16.41
N SER A 216 -4.53 -1.44 15.53
CA SER A 216 -5.26 -2.40 14.71
C SER A 216 -4.42 -2.99 13.58
N ASN A 217 -3.60 -2.19 12.89
CA ASN A 217 -2.78 -2.64 11.77
C ASN A 217 -1.60 -3.52 12.23
N GLU A 218 -1.10 -3.37 13.47
CA GLU A 218 -0.11 -4.28 14.05
C GLU A 218 -0.58 -5.74 14.10
N HIS A 219 -1.89 -5.96 14.30
CA HIS A 219 -2.44 -7.32 14.26
C HIS A 219 -2.54 -7.90 12.84
N ARG A 220 -2.38 -7.07 11.82
CA ARG A 220 -2.41 -7.46 10.40
C ARG A 220 -1.01 -7.67 9.86
N LEU A 221 -0.10 -6.71 10.03
CA LEU A 221 1.24 -6.70 9.42
C LEU A 221 2.06 -7.95 9.78
N GLY A 222 2.78 -8.49 8.79
CA GLY A 222 3.66 -9.65 8.94
C GLY A 222 2.95 -11.01 8.99
N ALA A 223 1.70 -11.09 8.55
CA ALA A 223 0.96 -12.34 8.47
C ALA A 223 -0.04 -12.32 7.30
N GLN A 224 -0.26 -13.46 6.64
CA GLN A 224 -1.40 -13.72 5.74
C GLN A 224 -1.67 -12.56 4.74
N GLU A 225 -0.80 -12.41 3.74
CA GLU A 225 -0.87 -11.38 2.68
C GLU A 225 -0.69 -9.92 3.14
N ALA A 226 -0.36 -9.69 4.42
CA ALA A 226 0.05 -8.36 4.88
C ALA A 226 1.57 -8.26 5.04
N PRO A 227 2.22 -7.25 4.42
CA PRO A 227 3.67 -7.14 4.40
C PRO A 227 4.25 -7.00 5.82
N PRO A 228 5.49 -7.46 6.05
CA PRO A 228 6.18 -7.26 7.33
C PRO A 228 6.49 -5.78 7.57
N GLY A 229 6.91 -5.44 8.80
CA GLY A 229 7.33 -4.08 9.17
C GLY A 229 8.62 -3.58 8.50
N ILE A 230 9.22 -4.38 7.61
CA ILE A 230 10.42 -4.05 6.83
C ILE A 230 9.95 -3.48 5.50
N ILE A 231 10.25 -2.21 5.23
CA ILE A 231 9.89 -1.56 3.96
C ILE A 231 10.91 -1.93 2.89
N SER A 232 10.46 -2.67 1.88
CA SER A 232 11.21 -3.08 0.68
C SER A 232 10.42 -2.76 -0.58
N ALA A 233 11.12 -2.71 -1.72
CA ALA A 233 10.53 -2.48 -3.03
C ALA A 233 10.63 -3.73 -3.90
N PHE A 234 9.52 -4.12 -4.50
CA PHE A 234 9.44 -5.16 -5.54
C PHE A 234 9.33 -4.49 -6.91
N LEU A 235 10.24 -4.78 -7.82
CA LEU A 235 10.26 -4.20 -9.17
C LEU A 235 9.88 -5.22 -10.25
N GLY A 236 10.07 -6.49 -9.98
CA GLY A 236 10.00 -7.57 -10.95
C GLY A 236 11.32 -7.75 -11.72
N ASP A 237 11.52 -8.97 -12.22
CA ASP A 237 12.76 -9.40 -12.86
C ASP A 237 13.19 -8.50 -14.02
N GLN A 238 12.24 -8.02 -14.83
CA GLN A 238 12.53 -7.21 -16.02
C GLN A 238 13.12 -5.85 -15.67
N LEU A 239 12.49 -5.11 -14.75
CA LEU A 239 13.00 -3.80 -14.35
C LEU A 239 14.27 -3.92 -13.52
N ASN A 240 14.38 -4.95 -12.69
CA ASN A 240 15.61 -5.19 -11.95
C ASN A 240 16.78 -5.49 -12.91
N GLU A 241 16.54 -6.25 -13.98
CA GLU A 241 17.50 -6.50 -15.05
C GLU A 241 17.88 -5.21 -15.81
N VAL A 242 16.93 -4.31 -16.08
CA VAL A 242 17.23 -3.00 -16.69
C VAL A 242 18.18 -2.18 -15.81
N LEU A 243 17.92 -2.11 -14.50
CA LEU A 243 18.79 -1.39 -13.57
C LEU A 243 20.17 -2.05 -13.47
N ASN A 244 20.25 -3.38 -13.44
CA ASN A 244 21.53 -4.11 -13.40
C ASN A 244 22.33 -3.94 -14.69
N ALA A 245 21.66 -3.93 -15.85
CA ALA A 245 22.31 -3.72 -17.14
C ALA A 245 22.94 -2.30 -17.24
N ILE A 246 22.26 -1.28 -16.70
CA ILE A 246 22.79 0.09 -16.64
C ILE A 246 23.97 0.21 -15.65
N GLU A 247 23.92 -0.50 -14.52
CA GLU A 247 25.01 -0.57 -13.53
C GLU A 247 26.26 -1.25 -14.13
N GLU A 248 26.07 -2.37 -14.84
CA GLU A 248 27.16 -3.21 -15.39
C GLU A 248 27.63 -2.77 -16.80
N ASP A 249 27.03 -1.71 -17.36
CA ASP A 249 27.29 -1.21 -18.72
C ASP A 249 27.24 -2.31 -19.80
N ARG A 250 26.21 -3.15 -19.73
CA ARG A 250 26.03 -4.30 -20.61
C ARG A 250 24.71 -4.24 -21.36
N PRO A 251 24.60 -4.89 -22.53
CA PRO A 251 23.30 -5.10 -23.16
C PRO A 251 22.38 -5.92 -22.24
N LEU A 252 21.08 -5.64 -22.34
CA LEU A 252 20.03 -6.37 -21.63
C LEU A 252 20.10 -7.86 -21.98
N LYS A 253 20.12 -8.73 -20.96
CA LYS A 253 20.00 -10.17 -21.18
C LYS A 253 18.52 -10.49 -21.36
N ASN A 254 18.15 -10.99 -22.54
CA ASN A 254 16.79 -11.44 -22.85
C ASN A 254 15.67 -10.42 -22.58
N PHE A 255 15.76 -9.22 -23.14
CA PHE A 255 14.60 -8.32 -23.20
C PHE A 255 13.64 -8.81 -24.28
N SER A 256 12.87 -9.86 -23.98
CA SER A 256 11.65 -10.14 -24.73
C SER A 256 10.66 -9.03 -24.42
N VAL A 257 10.69 -7.97 -25.21
CA VAL A 257 9.53 -7.08 -25.38
C VAL A 257 8.30 -7.97 -25.56
N PRO A 258 7.11 -7.61 -25.05
CA PRO A 258 5.86 -8.28 -25.39
C PRO A 258 5.49 -8.09 -26.87
N GLN A 259 6.32 -8.61 -27.77
CA GLN A 259 5.86 -9.19 -29.02
C GLN A 259 5.82 -10.70 -28.80
N PHE A 260 4.60 -11.21 -28.71
CA PHE A 260 4.24 -12.54 -29.20
C PHE A 260 5.21 -13.66 -28.78
N GLN A 261 5.25 -14.01 -27.50
CA GLN A 261 5.56 -15.40 -27.18
C GLN A 261 4.41 -16.24 -27.72
N SER A 262 4.54 -16.72 -28.95
CA SER A 262 3.91 -17.97 -29.35
C SER A 262 4.36 -18.99 -28.31
N ILE A 263 3.44 -19.38 -27.42
CA ILE A 263 3.71 -20.39 -26.42
C ILE A 263 4.01 -21.67 -27.20
N LYS A 264 5.28 -22.03 -27.35
CA LYS A 264 5.67 -23.34 -27.87
C LYS A 264 5.45 -24.37 -26.76
N VAL A 265 4.23 -24.87 -26.67
CA VAL A 265 3.98 -26.15 -25.99
C VAL A 265 4.25 -27.26 -27.02
N GLY A 266 5.30 -28.05 -26.82
CA GLY A 266 5.47 -29.32 -27.54
C GLY A 266 5.76 -29.24 -29.05
N GLY A 267 6.47 -28.21 -29.54
CA GLY A 267 6.99 -28.20 -30.91
C GLY A 267 5.99 -27.90 -32.02
N THR A 268 4.75 -27.50 -31.70
CA THR A 268 3.78 -26.99 -32.69
C THR A 268 3.45 -25.53 -32.38
N VAL A 269 3.60 -24.65 -33.38
CA VAL A 269 3.20 -23.25 -33.27
C VAL A 269 1.67 -23.21 -33.35
N LEU A 270 1.02 -22.93 -32.22
CA LEU A 270 -0.41 -22.63 -32.19
C LEU A 270 -0.63 -21.23 -32.78
N ASP A 271 -0.73 -21.18 -34.11
CA ASP A 271 -1.23 -20.01 -34.84
C ASP A 271 -2.77 -20.01 -34.76
N VAL A 272 -3.30 -19.48 -33.66
CA VAL A 272 -4.75 -19.33 -33.48
C VAL A 272 -5.20 -18.16 -34.34
N LYS A 273 -5.51 -18.44 -35.61
CA LYS A 273 -6.08 -17.51 -36.61
C LYS A 273 -7.52 -17.08 -36.27
N VAL A 274 -7.72 -16.52 -35.09
CA VAL A 274 -8.98 -15.91 -34.67
C VAL A 274 -8.69 -14.45 -34.33
N ALA A 275 -8.94 -13.57 -35.31
CA ALA A 275 -8.73 -12.12 -35.22
C ALA A 275 -9.63 -11.40 -34.18
N ALA A 276 -10.50 -12.14 -33.49
CA ALA A 276 -11.50 -11.62 -32.55
C ALA A 276 -11.17 -11.89 -31.06
N LEU A 277 -10.09 -12.61 -30.76
CA LEU A 277 -9.64 -12.76 -29.38
C LEU A 277 -8.83 -11.52 -28.98
N PRO A 278 -9.23 -10.79 -27.92
CA PRO A 278 -8.38 -9.76 -27.34
C PRO A 278 -7.02 -10.37 -27.03
N HIS A 279 -5.93 -9.71 -27.42
CA HIS A 279 -4.60 -10.16 -27.06
C HIS A 279 -4.48 -10.16 -25.53
N ILE A 280 -4.51 -11.34 -24.93
CA ILE A 280 -4.25 -11.53 -23.51
C ILE A 280 -2.75 -11.32 -23.32
N ALA A 281 -2.34 -10.08 -23.06
CA ALA A 281 -1.00 -9.81 -22.57
C ALA A 281 -0.85 -10.55 -21.23
N ARG A 282 0.23 -11.31 -21.07
CA ARG A 282 0.57 -11.89 -19.77
C ARG A 282 0.80 -10.71 -18.83
N ASP A 283 -0.07 -10.53 -17.85
CA ASP A 283 0.19 -9.62 -16.76
C ASP A 283 1.42 -10.15 -16.03
N LEU A 284 2.54 -9.44 -16.20
CA LEU A 284 3.83 -9.75 -15.60
C LEU A 284 3.96 -9.07 -14.23
N THR A 285 2.96 -8.27 -13.82
CA THR A 285 2.97 -7.58 -12.55
C THR A 285 2.33 -8.44 -11.46
N ASP A 286 3.22 -8.88 -10.58
CA ASP A 286 2.99 -9.30 -9.20
C ASP A 286 2.16 -10.58 -8.90
N ARG A 287 2.89 -11.68 -8.64
CA ARG A 287 2.42 -12.83 -7.82
C ARG A 287 2.97 -12.82 -6.39
N ASN A 288 3.84 -11.88 -6.05
CA ASN A 288 4.47 -11.74 -4.75
C ASN A 288 3.72 -10.71 -3.87
N ARG A 289 2.53 -11.12 -3.40
CA ARG A 289 1.65 -10.36 -2.48
C ARG A 289 2.27 -10.03 -1.11
N THR A 290 3.55 -10.32 -0.90
CA THR A 290 4.24 -10.16 0.39
C THR A 290 5.00 -8.83 0.51
N SER A 291 5.25 -8.14 -0.62
CA SER A 291 5.99 -6.88 -0.63
C SER A 291 5.15 -5.71 -0.11
N PRO A 292 5.71 -4.82 0.73
CA PRO A 292 5.00 -3.62 1.18
C PRO A 292 4.83 -2.57 0.08
N PHE A 293 5.74 -2.53 -0.90
CA PHE A 293 5.74 -1.56 -1.98
C PHE A 293 6.10 -2.26 -3.29
N ALA A 294 5.13 -2.40 -4.20
CA ALA A 294 5.31 -3.16 -5.42
C ALA A 294 5.09 -2.29 -6.66
N PHE A 295 5.99 -2.39 -7.64
CA PHE A 295 5.81 -1.75 -8.94
C PHE A 295 4.89 -2.61 -9.80
N THR A 296 3.69 -2.10 -10.08
CA THR A 296 2.65 -2.80 -10.86
C THR A 296 2.50 -2.19 -12.26
N GLY A 297 3.62 -2.13 -12.97
CA GLY A 297 3.69 -1.85 -14.40
C GLY A 297 3.85 -0.38 -14.75
N ASN A 298 3.04 0.49 -14.14
CA ASN A 298 3.09 1.94 -14.37
C ASN A 298 2.80 2.77 -13.10
N LYS A 299 2.81 2.13 -11.94
CA LYS A 299 2.46 2.72 -10.65
C LYS A 299 3.09 1.90 -9.53
N PHE A 300 3.12 2.44 -8.33
CA PHE A 300 3.49 1.71 -7.14
C PHE A 300 2.28 1.43 -6.27
N GLU A 301 2.18 0.21 -5.78
CA GLU A 301 1.14 -0.23 -4.86
C GLU A 301 1.69 -0.28 -3.43
N PHE A 302 1.16 0.59 -2.56
CA PHE A 302 1.50 0.61 -1.14
C PHE A 302 0.52 -0.25 -0.34
N ARG A 303 0.91 -1.51 -0.07
CA ARG A 303 0.04 -2.54 0.54
C ARG A 303 -0.05 -2.49 2.05
N ALA A 304 0.91 -1.83 2.68
CA ALA A 304 1.04 -1.83 4.14
C ALA A 304 0.01 -0.93 4.84
N VAL A 305 -0.74 -0.14 4.07
CA VAL A 305 -1.80 0.76 4.57
C VAL A 305 -2.98 -0.05 5.11
N GLY A 306 -3.44 0.27 6.32
CA GLY A 306 -4.58 -0.39 6.97
C GLY A 306 -5.96 -0.02 6.39
N SER A 307 -6.91 -0.94 6.48
CA SER A 307 -8.30 -0.75 6.02
C SER A 307 -9.08 0.33 6.80
N LYS A 308 -8.79 0.56 8.08
CA LYS A 308 -9.48 1.57 8.92
C LYS A 308 -8.89 2.98 8.74
N GLN A 309 -7.59 3.07 8.47
CA GLN A 309 -6.88 4.36 8.47
C GLN A 309 -7.19 5.19 7.21
N SER A 310 -7.15 6.51 7.35
CA SER A 310 -7.21 7.40 6.18
C SER A 310 -5.92 7.27 5.36
N PRO A 311 -6.00 7.12 4.02
CA PRO A 311 -4.84 7.09 3.14
C PRO A 311 -4.10 8.44 3.07
N SER A 312 -4.71 9.54 3.54
CA SER A 312 -4.14 10.89 3.51
C SER A 312 -2.74 10.98 4.12
N PHE A 313 -2.53 10.41 5.30
CA PHE A 313 -1.25 10.51 6.01
C PHE A 313 -0.15 9.63 5.39
N PRO A 314 -0.40 8.33 5.07
CA PRO A 314 0.51 7.52 4.27
C PRO A 314 0.97 8.20 2.97
N VAL A 315 0.02 8.73 2.19
CA VAL A 315 0.32 9.37 0.91
C VAL A 315 1.07 10.70 1.11
N THR A 316 0.72 11.48 2.14
CA THR A 316 1.47 12.70 2.50
C THR A 316 2.93 12.36 2.77
N VAL A 317 3.20 11.35 3.61
CA VAL A 317 4.56 10.93 3.96
C VAL A 317 5.32 10.41 2.74
N LEU A 318 4.66 9.63 1.89
CA LEU A 318 5.24 9.15 0.63
C LEU A 318 5.63 10.32 -0.28
N ASN A 319 4.73 11.27 -0.49
CA ASN A 319 4.99 12.47 -1.30
C ASN A 319 6.17 13.28 -0.73
N CYS A 320 6.25 13.48 0.59
CA CYS A 320 7.38 14.15 1.22
C CYS A 320 8.71 13.43 0.94
N ALA A 321 8.72 12.09 1.14
CA ALA A 321 9.91 11.27 0.97
C ALA A 321 10.39 11.28 -0.50
N VAL A 322 9.46 11.16 -1.45
CA VAL A 322 9.77 11.25 -2.89
C VAL A 322 10.26 12.63 -3.25
N THR A 323 9.66 13.70 -2.71
CA THR A 323 10.12 15.08 -2.98
C THR A 323 11.58 15.27 -2.53
N ALA A 324 11.94 14.80 -1.34
CA ALA A 324 13.31 14.89 -0.85
C ALA A 324 14.30 14.15 -1.77
N ALA A 325 13.93 12.97 -2.25
CA ALA A 325 14.74 12.21 -3.21
C ALA A 325 14.84 12.88 -4.58
N VAL A 326 13.75 13.49 -5.07
CA VAL A 326 13.75 14.26 -6.32
C VAL A 326 14.68 15.47 -6.22
N HIS A 327 14.70 16.18 -5.10
CA HIS A 327 15.67 17.26 -4.88
C HIS A 327 17.11 16.75 -4.88
N GLU A 328 17.40 15.64 -4.17
CA GLU A 328 18.75 15.03 -4.15
C GLU A 328 19.24 14.64 -5.56
N ILE A 329 18.35 14.10 -6.40
CA ILE A 329 18.62 13.74 -7.78
C ILE A 329 18.83 15.01 -8.63
N THR A 330 17.95 16.00 -8.49
CA THR A 330 18.01 17.26 -9.24
C THR A 330 19.31 18.00 -8.95
N ASP A 331 19.72 18.08 -7.70
CA ASP A 331 20.98 18.70 -7.29
C ASP A 331 22.20 17.92 -7.80
N SER A 332 22.13 16.59 -7.80
CA SER A 332 23.18 15.75 -8.40
C SER A 332 23.29 15.95 -9.92
N LEU A 333 22.18 16.11 -10.63
CA LEU A 333 22.16 16.42 -12.06
C LEU A 333 22.70 17.83 -12.33
N ARG A 334 22.31 18.83 -11.54
CA ARG A 334 22.84 20.20 -11.65
C ARG A 334 24.36 20.23 -11.42
N ALA A 335 24.86 19.48 -10.45
CA ALA A 335 26.29 19.37 -10.18
C ALA A 335 27.08 18.74 -11.35
N GLN A 336 26.52 17.72 -12.00
CA GLN A 336 27.13 17.11 -13.20
C GLN A 336 27.04 18.01 -14.44
N MET A 337 25.95 18.77 -14.57
CA MET A 337 25.77 19.73 -15.66
C MET A 337 26.81 20.86 -15.60
N GLY A 338 27.14 21.33 -14.39
CA GLY A 338 28.11 22.41 -14.20
C GLY A 338 27.74 23.67 -14.99
N SER A 339 28.59 24.07 -15.94
CA SER A 339 28.37 25.21 -16.83
C SER A 339 27.83 24.84 -18.21
N LYS A 340 27.50 23.57 -18.47
CA LYS A 340 26.99 23.13 -19.78
C LYS A 340 25.56 23.65 -20.01
N PRO A 341 25.19 24.02 -21.26
CA PRO A 341 23.84 24.49 -21.57
C PRO A 341 22.78 23.38 -21.54
N ARG A 342 23.19 22.10 -21.63
CA ARG A 342 22.31 20.94 -21.59
C ARG A 342 23.04 19.73 -20.99
N LEU A 343 22.30 18.88 -20.27
CA LEU A 343 22.77 17.58 -19.80
C LEU A 343 23.00 16.62 -20.97
N SER A 344 24.22 16.07 -21.08
CA SER A 344 24.47 14.95 -22.00
C SER A 344 23.86 13.66 -21.45
N ASP A 345 23.68 12.66 -22.31
CA ASP A 345 23.16 11.36 -21.87
C ASP A 345 24.16 10.63 -20.95
N GLU A 346 25.45 10.86 -21.12
CA GLU A 346 26.49 10.37 -20.20
C GLU A 346 26.36 10.98 -18.79
N ASP A 347 26.09 12.28 -18.70
CA ASP A 347 25.90 12.97 -17.40
C ASP A 347 24.68 12.39 -16.66
N LYS A 348 23.59 12.11 -17.38
CA LYS A 348 22.38 11.46 -16.83
C LYS A 348 22.70 10.04 -16.37
N LEU A 349 23.37 9.25 -17.20
CA LEU A 349 23.76 7.87 -16.89
C LEU A 349 24.67 7.79 -15.66
N ALA A 350 25.59 8.74 -15.48
CA ALA A 350 26.44 8.81 -14.29
C ALA A 350 25.63 8.98 -12.99
N VAL A 351 24.64 9.88 -13.01
CA VAL A 351 23.73 10.07 -11.88
C VAL A 351 22.87 8.82 -11.66
N ILE A 352 22.29 8.26 -12.74
CA ILE A 352 21.49 7.04 -12.68
C ILE A 352 22.28 5.89 -12.03
N ARG A 353 23.52 5.62 -12.47
CA ARG A 353 24.38 4.58 -11.89
C ARG A 353 24.62 4.79 -10.41
N LYS A 354 24.93 6.04 -9.99
CA LYS A 354 25.10 6.40 -8.58
C LYS A 354 23.87 6.02 -7.76
N PHE A 355 22.68 6.41 -8.20
CA PHE A 355 21.43 6.12 -7.47
C PHE A 355 21.02 4.63 -7.53
N ILE A 356 21.36 3.89 -8.59
CA ILE A 356 21.14 2.43 -8.67
C ILE A 356 21.94 1.70 -7.58
N THR A 357 23.21 2.07 -7.41
CA THR A 357 24.07 1.47 -6.38
C THR A 357 23.57 1.84 -4.98
N MET A 358 23.18 3.10 -4.76
CA MET A 358 22.62 3.54 -3.48
C MET A 358 21.32 2.79 -3.14
N THR A 359 20.42 2.58 -4.10
CA THR A 359 19.10 1.97 -3.86
C THR A 359 19.10 0.44 -3.90
N LYS A 360 20.27 -0.20 -4.04
CA LYS A 360 20.40 -1.66 -4.10
C LYS A 360 19.90 -2.38 -2.84
N SER A 361 20.04 -1.75 -1.66
CA SER A 361 19.63 -2.39 -0.40
C SER A 361 18.12 -2.60 -0.28
N VAL A 362 17.30 -1.70 -0.82
CA VAL A 362 15.83 -1.73 -0.66
C VAL A 362 15.12 -2.63 -1.69
N ARG A 363 15.78 -2.98 -2.80
CA ARG A 363 15.23 -3.87 -3.85
C ARG A 363 15.22 -5.33 -3.37
N PHE A 364 14.04 -5.94 -3.32
CA PHE A 364 13.89 -7.34 -2.91
C PHE A 364 12.75 -8.04 -3.66
N GLU A 365 13.09 -9.15 -4.31
CA GLU A 365 12.18 -9.91 -5.18
C GLU A 365 11.68 -11.22 -4.53
N GLY A 366 12.19 -11.57 -3.33
CA GLY A 366 11.90 -12.83 -2.65
C GLY A 366 10.69 -12.80 -1.71
N ASP A 367 10.52 -13.85 -0.92
CA ASP A 367 9.46 -13.94 0.09
C ASP A 367 9.78 -13.08 1.32
N ASN A 368 8.98 -12.04 1.54
CA ASN A 368 9.15 -11.10 2.65
C ASN A 368 8.77 -11.71 4.01
N TYR A 369 8.13 -12.89 4.07
CA TYR A 369 7.83 -13.57 5.34
C TYR A 369 8.98 -14.45 5.84
N SER A 370 9.94 -14.77 4.99
CA SER A 370 11.03 -15.68 5.33
C SER A 370 11.90 -15.11 6.47
N ALA A 371 12.31 -15.99 7.39
CA ALA A 371 13.28 -15.61 8.42
C ALA A 371 14.63 -15.19 7.81
N GLU A 372 14.94 -15.75 6.63
CA GLU A 372 16.09 -15.39 5.81
C GLU A 372 16.04 -13.91 5.39
N TRP A 373 14.88 -13.41 4.98
CA TRP A 373 14.71 -12.00 4.65
C TRP A 373 14.91 -11.09 5.87
N VAL A 374 14.44 -11.48 7.05
CA VAL A 374 14.63 -10.69 8.27
C VAL A 374 16.13 -10.51 8.58
N ALA A 375 16.92 -11.58 8.47
CA ALA A 375 18.36 -11.53 8.68
C ALA A 375 19.08 -10.74 7.56
N GLU A 376 18.65 -10.92 6.31
CA GLU A 376 19.22 -10.21 5.16
C GLU A 376 18.93 -8.70 5.21
N ALA A 377 17.71 -8.31 5.57
CA ALA A 377 17.32 -6.93 5.75
C ALA A 377 18.19 -6.23 6.81
N GLU A 378 18.48 -6.91 7.92
CA GLU A 378 19.38 -6.40 8.96
C GLU A 378 20.81 -6.21 8.43
N ARG A 379 21.35 -7.19 7.67
CA ARG A 379 22.65 -7.05 6.99
C ARG A 379 22.70 -5.88 6.01
N ARG A 380 21.57 -5.58 5.36
CA ARG A 380 21.40 -4.46 4.42
C ARG A 380 21.13 -3.12 5.10
N GLY A 381 21.01 -3.08 6.43
CA GLY A 381 20.70 -1.88 7.20
C GLY A 381 19.25 -1.42 7.09
N LEU A 382 18.33 -2.28 6.65
CA LEU A 382 16.90 -1.98 6.61
C LEU A 382 16.28 -2.18 8.01
N PRO A 383 15.66 -1.14 8.59
CA PRO A 383 15.14 -1.22 9.94
C PRO A 383 13.88 -2.09 10.01
N ASN A 384 13.86 -3.06 10.92
CA ASN A 384 12.69 -3.88 11.23
C ASN A 384 11.98 -3.37 12.48
N ILE A 385 11.10 -2.37 12.31
CA ILE A 385 10.38 -1.77 13.44
C ILE A 385 9.09 -2.55 13.67
N ARG A 386 9.08 -3.33 14.76
CA ARG A 386 7.97 -4.23 15.09
C ARG A 386 6.86 -3.53 15.85
N SER A 387 7.20 -2.60 16.72
CA SER A 387 6.26 -1.91 17.62
C SER A 387 5.83 -0.53 17.09
N ALA A 388 4.55 -0.23 17.16
CA ALA A 388 3.96 1.04 16.74
C ALA A 388 4.43 2.21 17.64
N PRO A 389 4.44 2.10 18.98
CA PRO A 389 5.07 3.10 19.85
C PRO A 389 6.52 3.40 19.50
N GLU A 390 7.31 2.37 19.19
CA GLU A 390 8.70 2.53 18.75
C GLU A 390 8.76 3.27 17.41
N ALA A 391 7.92 2.88 16.44
CA ALA A 391 7.81 3.56 15.16
C ALA A 391 7.50 5.05 15.34
N PHE A 392 6.55 5.41 16.20
CA PHE A 392 6.17 6.82 16.41
C PHE A 392 7.36 7.71 16.79
N THR A 393 8.36 7.19 17.51
CA THR A 393 9.56 7.96 17.88
C THR A 393 10.36 8.47 16.67
N TYR A 394 10.26 7.80 15.52
CA TYR A 394 10.95 8.21 14.30
C TYR A 394 10.41 9.51 13.72
N LEU A 395 9.20 9.96 14.09
CA LEU A 395 8.71 11.30 13.71
C LEU A 395 9.57 12.42 14.33
N LEU A 396 10.18 12.17 15.49
CA LEU A 396 10.95 13.16 16.24
C LEU A 396 12.46 13.06 16.00
N LYS A 397 12.94 12.06 15.23
CA LYS A 397 14.36 11.97 14.89
C LYS A 397 14.74 13.13 13.96
N GLU A 398 15.88 13.75 14.25
CA GLU A 398 16.35 14.98 13.60
C GLU A 398 16.34 14.89 12.06
N LYS A 399 16.75 13.74 11.51
CA LYS A 399 16.72 13.46 10.06
C LYS A 399 15.32 13.61 9.46
N HIS A 400 14.32 13.01 10.08
CA HIS A 400 12.94 13.04 9.57
C HIS A 400 12.26 14.37 9.86
N LEU A 401 12.54 14.97 11.02
CA LEU A 401 12.04 16.28 11.39
C LEU A 401 12.55 17.35 10.43
N THR A 402 13.85 17.34 10.11
CA THR A 402 14.46 18.26 9.13
C THR A 402 13.84 18.10 7.75
N MET A 403 13.62 16.87 7.29
CA MET A 403 13.00 16.63 5.99
C MET A 403 11.55 17.16 5.94
N LEU A 404 10.73 16.86 6.95
CA LEU A 404 9.32 17.26 7.00
C LEU A 404 9.09 18.76 7.26
N THR A 405 10.06 19.44 7.87
CA THR A 405 9.96 20.87 8.24
C THR A 405 10.77 21.79 7.33
N ARG A 406 12.05 21.49 7.08
CA ARG A 406 12.97 22.38 6.34
C ARG A 406 13.02 22.05 4.86
N THR A 407 13.19 20.77 4.50
CA THR A 407 13.33 20.37 3.09
C THR A 407 12.00 20.52 2.36
N THR A 408 10.92 19.99 2.94
CA THR A 408 9.61 19.98 2.29
C THR A 408 8.68 21.11 2.77
N GLY A 409 8.88 21.66 3.96
CA GLY A 409 8.05 22.76 4.47
C GLY A 409 6.58 22.42 4.76
N ILE A 410 6.22 21.12 4.80
CA ILE A 410 4.82 20.69 4.85
C ILE A 410 4.25 20.78 6.27
N PHE A 411 5.06 20.43 7.26
CA PHE A 411 4.71 20.45 8.67
C PHE A 411 5.60 21.41 9.45
N SER A 412 5.04 22.02 10.48
CA SER A 412 5.79 22.68 11.56
C SER A 412 6.23 21.67 12.60
N GLU A 413 7.26 22.01 13.38
CA GLU A 413 7.71 21.17 14.50
C GLU A 413 6.58 20.93 15.52
N GLY A 414 5.75 21.95 15.79
CA GLY A 414 4.58 21.83 16.65
C GLY A 414 3.58 20.80 16.13
N GLU A 415 3.23 20.83 14.85
CA GLU A 415 2.32 19.86 14.23
C GLU A 415 2.84 18.42 14.32
N LEU A 416 4.16 18.22 14.14
CA LEU A 416 4.78 16.88 14.25
C LEU A 416 4.77 16.36 15.68
N ARG A 417 5.10 17.20 16.67
CA ARG A 417 5.04 16.84 18.09
C ARG A 417 3.61 16.53 18.52
N SER A 418 2.63 17.35 18.14
CA SER A 418 1.22 17.07 18.41
C SER A 418 0.78 15.74 17.79
N ARG A 419 1.19 15.46 16.55
CA ARG A 419 0.88 14.18 15.88
C ARG A 419 1.49 13.00 16.61
N TYR A 420 2.74 13.09 17.05
CA TYR A 420 3.39 12.06 17.87
C TYR A 420 2.59 11.77 19.14
N HIS A 421 2.16 12.79 19.87
CA HIS A 421 1.36 12.62 21.09
C HIS A 421 -0.02 11.99 20.80
N ILE A 422 -0.72 12.46 19.76
CA ILE A 422 -2.02 11.92 19.36
C ILE A 422 -1.92 10.43 18.98
N LEU A 423 -0.87 10.04 18.24
CA LEU A 423 -0.66 8.65 17.85
C LEU A 423 -0.43 7.74 19.07
N ASN A 424 0.43 8.17 20.01
CA ASN A 424 0.67 7.42 21.25
C ASN A 424 -0.58 7.34 22.14
N GLU A 425 -1.29 8.46 22.31
CA GLU A 425 -2.50 8.50 23.12
C GLU A 425 -3.58 7.60 22.55
N ARG A 426 -3.81 7.65 21.23
CA ARG A 426 -4.76 6.78 20.53
C ARG A 426 -4.39 5.31 20.69
N TYR A 427 -3.11 4.98 20.49
CA TYR A 427 -2.62 3.62 20.67
C TYR A 427 -2.89 3.09 22.09
N ALA A 428 -2.50 3.87 23.10
CA ALA A 428 -2.69 3.49 24.50
C ALA A 428 -4.19 3.31 24.83
N LYS A 429 -5.05 4.22 24.39
CA LYS A 429 -6.50 4.14 24.61
C LYS A 429 -7.10 2.91 23.94
N ASP A 430 -6.77 2.64 22.68
CA ASP A 430 -7.27 1.47 21.97
C ASP A 430 -6.91 0.17 22.72
N VAL A 431 -5.64 0.02 23.15
CA VAL A 431 -5.18 -1.16 23.90
C VAL A 431 -5.86 -1.28 25.27
N ILE A 432 -6.04 -0.16 25.99
CA ILE A 432 -6.75 -0.15 27.29
C ILE A 432 -8.21 -0.58 27.11
N ILE A 433 -8.89 -0.07 26.06
CA ILE A 433 -10.28 -0.45 25.76
C ILE A 433 -10.37 -1.95 25.46
N GLU A 434 -9.42 -2.52 24.70
CA GLU A 434 -9.37 -3.96 24.45
C GLU A 434 -9.16 -4.75 25.75
N ALA A 435 -8.22 -4.34 26.59
CA ALA A 435 -7.91 -5.02 27.85
C ALA A 435 -9.09 -5.00 28.84
N GLU A 436 -9.73 -3.85 29.05
CA GLU A 436 -10.88 -3.73 29.96
C GLU A 436 -12.12 -4.46 29.42
N THR A 437 -12.32 -4.46 28.10
CA THR A 437 -13.39 -5.23 27.45
C THR A 437 -13.15 -6.73 27.65
N LEU A 438 -11.91 -7.21 27.46
CA LEU A 438 -11.55 -8.60 27.69
C LEU A 438 -11.78 -9.01 29.15
N LYS A 439 -11.31 -8.20 30.10
CA LYS A 439 -11.50 -8.44 31.54
C LYS A 439 -12.98 -8.55 31.90
N THR A 440 -13.81 -7.67 31.34
CA THR A 440 -15.27 -7.68 31.55
C THR A 440 -15.89 -8.96 30.99
N ILE A 441 -15.57 -9.34 29.76
CA ILE A 441 -16.08 -10.57 29.11
C ILE A 441 -15.67 -11.82 29.90
N VAL A 442 -14.40 -11.90 30.32
CA VAL A 442 -13.90 -13.02 31.10
C VAL A 442 -14.62 -13.14 32.43
N GLY A 443 -14.73 -12.03 33.17
CA GLY A 443 -15.33 -11.99 34.50
C GLY A 443 -16.84 -12.22 34.50
N GLN A 444 -17.57 -11.66 33.54
CA GLN A 444 -19.04 -11.66 33.55
C GLN A 444 -19.68 -12.72 32.66
N GLN A 445 -18.98 -13.23 31.64
CA GLN A 445 -19.56 -14.16 30.66
C GLN A 445 -18.85 -15.52 30.70
N ILE A 446 -17.52 -15.55 30.56
CA ILE A 446 -16.78 -16.80 30.40
C ILE A 446 -16.68 -17.58 31.70
N LEU A 447 -16.20 -16.96 32.79
CA LEU A 447 -16.00 -17.64 34.07
C LEU A 447 -17.32 -18.18 34.66
N PRO A 448 -18.43 -17.41 34.68
CA PRO A 448 -19.71 -17.93 35.17
C PRO A 448 -20.19 -19.15 34.39
N ALA A 449 -20.15 -19.12 33.06
CA ALA A 449 -20.56 -20.25 32.22
C ALA A 449 -19.65 -21.47 32.42
N ALA A 450 -18.33 -21.26 32.57
CA ALA A 450 -17.39 -22.34 32.85
C ALA A 450 -17.65 -23.00 34.22
N PHE A 451 -17.97 -22.22 35.25
CA PHE A 451 -18.29 -22.77 36.57
C PHE A 451 -19.64 -23.47 36.61
N GLU A 452 -20.64 -22.95 35.91
CA GLU A 452 -21.95 -23.60 35.76
C GLU A 452 -21.80 -24.97 35.06
N TYR A 453 -21.05 -25.02 33.96
CA TYR A 453 -20.78 -26.27 33.26
C TYR A 453 -19.97 -27.25 34.11
N ARG A 454 -18.97 -26.75 34.86
CA ARG A 454 -18.20 -27.60 35.80
C ARG A 454 -19.09 -28.18 36.90
N LYS A 455 -20.03 -27.41 37.43
CA LYS A 455 -21.02 -27.89 38.40
C LYS A 455 -21.88 -29.00 37.79
N PHE A 456 -22.40 -28.79 36.59
CA PHE A 456 -23.18 -29.80 35.86
C PHE A 456 -22.42 -31.12 35.67
N LEU A 457 -21.14 -31.06 35.28
CA LEU A 457 -20.30 -32.25 35.14
C LEU A 457 -20.06 -32.96 36.47
N ALA A 458 -19.86 -32.20 37.55
CA ALA A 458 -19.66 -32.76 38.88
C ALA A 458 -20.93 -33.39 39.47
N GLU A 459 -22.12 -32.87 39.12
CA GLU A 459 -23.42 -33.46 39.52
C GLU A 459 -23.80 -34.68 38.68
N SER A 460 -23.24 -34.81 37.47
CA SER A 460 -23.49 -35.93 36.55
C SER A 460 -22.52 -37.11 36.72
N ALA A 461 -21.43 -36.91 37.48
CA ALA A 461 -20.43 -37.92 37.83
C ALA A 461 -20.76 -38.53 39.20
#